data_AF-A0A0B7NU84-F1
#
_entry.id   AF-A0A0B7NU84-F1
#
_cell.length_a   1.000
_cell.length_b   1.000
_cell.length_c   1.000
_cell.angle_alpha   90.00
_cell.angle_beta   90.00
_cell.angle_gamma   90.00
#
_symmetry.space_group_name_H-M   'P 1'
#
loop_
_entity.id
_entity.type
_entity.pdbx_description
1 polymer ?
#
loop_
_entity_poly.entity_id
_entity_poly.type
_entity_poly.pdbx_seq_one_letter_code
_entity_poly.pdbx_strand_id
1 'polypeptide(L)'
;MNTTTNMSISEQTNTAPDSQNITNNMTQPDAEDSNSVTAHMNINSTNPLFPYRTDIKSAYDTTDRNIIWKSLQDANIDTPLLTTIQLLFNNVQIEVLLNGHVSTTPFTPITEVLQGSTLSPHLYSVYINSLAQVLRDEPTSTNSVYSTIRMPSSQPDQNDDVVILGNACNTQTLLNIAEQHSTSLGYRWNPHKSAIILPPHLQSANPTPSYTLYDQQIPTVPTFKYLGIYFSYRGINNKQMLLHNATKGSQAMTILHSLGANATGFDKQLSFQFYKCFIRPILEYALPILTPTNNELKILEKAQDNVCRLIMRGHKSSSTQVIKHMNNMANMSDRMVVLCAKNLVRVQQLPADALLTLFLQQLITSRTCHIRKLQTRNSIWRQLVSDLPTTRAPRQIYIDKTDLKLQINQFLLDQWHSTQSKFVYAGHCRTTLGIDPIMYLPMTVHERSRLIRWRMGWLPGKPQACRNCNQINNLTTQLHVIICFQICENLDMDIHAFLNSLPKSPPRSLDSSAAISISS
;
A
#
# COMPACT_ATOMS: atom_id res chain seq x y z
N MET A 1 -30.24 -12.39 -58.49
CA MET A 1 -29.01 -11.73 -57.98
C MET A 1 -28.70 -12.34 -56.64
N ASN A 2 -27.44 -12.76 -56.48
CA ASN A 2 -26.96 -13.88 -55.67
C ASN A 2 -27.42 -13.97 -54.22
N THR A 3 -27.94 -15.16 -53.91
CA THR A 3 -27.99 -15.82 -52.61
C THR A 3 -26.62 -16.40 -52.22
N THR A 4 -26.40 -16.42 -50.92
CA THR A 4 -25.33 -17.08 -50.15
C THR A 4 -25.12 -18.56 -50.52
N THR A 5 -23.86 -19.01 -50.55
CA THR A 5 -23.50 -20.42 -50.29
C THR A 5 -22.05 -20.52 -49.82
N ASN A 6 -21.88 -21.18 -48.67
CA ASN A 6 -20.62 -21.60 -48.06
C ASN A 6 -19.93 -22.66 -48.92
N MET A 7 -18.59 -22.66 -48.93
CA MET A 7 -17.82 -23.87 -49.19
C MET A 7 -16.52 -23.84 -48.38
N SER A 8 -16.46 -24.75 -47.40
CA SER A 8 -15.37 -25.00 -46.46
C SER A 8 -15.06 -26.50 -46.51
N ILE A 9 -13.87 -26.87 -46.98
CA ILE A 9 -13.26 -28.23 -47.03
C ILE A 9 -11.73 -27.98 -47.00
N SER A 10 -11.03 -28.05 -45.86
CA SER A 10 -10.44 -29.20 -45.12
C SER A 10 -9.05 -29.64 -45.60
N GLU A 11 -8.04 -29.57 -44.72
CA GLU A 11 -6.83 -30.44 -44.59
C GLU A 11 -6.04 -29.96 -43.34
N GLN A 12 -6.07 -30.67 -42.19
CA GLN A 12 -5.04 -31.60 -41.67
C GLN A 12 -3.58 -31.09 -41.80
N THR A 13 -2.65 -31.07 -40.83
CA THR A 13 -2.46 -31.66 -39.49
C THR A 13 -1.14 -31.10 -38.90
N ASN A 14 -1.03 -31.00 -37.56
CA ASN A 14 0.19 -31.04 -36.72
C ASN A 14 1.33 -30.01 -36.87
N THR A 15 1.58 -29.22 -35.81
CA THR A 15 2.87 -29.16 -35.05
C THR A 15 2.79 -28.21 -33.85
N ALA A 16 3.18 -28.74 -32.67
CA ALA A 16 3.69 -28.13 -31.41
C ALA A 16 3.16 -26.77 -30.86
N PRO A 17 2.82 -26.68 -29.55
CA PRO A 17 2.46 -25.43 -28.89
C PRO A 17 3.69 -24.82 -28.22
N ASP A 18 4.14 -23.63 -28.63
CA ASP A 18 4.97 -22.80 -27.76
C ASP A 18 4.90 -21.32 -28.13
N SER A 19 4.84 -20.50 -27.09
CA SER A 19 5.34 -19.12 -27.04
C SER A 19 4.54 -18.00 -27.73
N GLN A 20 3.27 -17.76 -27.40
CA GLN A 20 2.72 -16.40 -27.51
C GLN A 20 1.72 -16.07 -26.39
N ASN A 21 1.84 -14.84 -25.86
CA ASN A 21 0.96 -14.11 -24.93
C ASN A 21 1.23 -14.23 -23.42
N ILE A 22 2.30 -13.63 -22.90
CA ILE A 22 2.25 -12.97 -21.58
C ILE A 22 3.22 -11.77 -21.55
N THR A 23 2.78 -10.57 -21.89
CA THR A 23 3.35 -9.32 -21.37
C THR A 23 2.40 -8.18 -21.66
N ASN A 24 1.58 -7.80 -20.67
CA ASN A 24 1.05 -6.44 -20.45
C ASN A 24 0.01 -6.53 -19.34
N ASN A 25 0.47 -6.34 -18.08
CA ASN A 25 -0.28 -5.81 -16.92
C ASN A 25 0.31 -6.34 -15.59
N MET A 26 1.50 -5.88 -15.19
CA MET A 26 1.99 -6.07 -13.82
C MET A 26 2.64 -4.78 -13.31
N THR A 27 1.92 -4.06 -12.44
CA THR A 27 2.37 -2.84 -11.73
C THR A 27 3.19 -3.19 -10.48
N GLN A 28 3.33 -2.28 -9.51
CA GLN A 28 3.96 -2.37 -8.17
C GLN A 28 3.87 -3.65 -7.26
N PRO A 29 2.97 -4.65 -7.42
CA PRO A 29 2.79 -5.70 -6.41
C PRO A 29 3.94 -6.71 -6.16
N ASP A 30 4.98 -6.78 -7.00
CA ASP A 30 6.03 -7.80 -6.87
C ASP A 30 7.05 -7.47 -5.76
N ALA A 31 7.23 -6.18 -5.46
CA ALA A 31 7.96 -5.70 -4.27
C ALA A 31 7.25 -6.08 -2.95
N GLU A 32 5.91 -6.19 -2.97
CA GLU A 32 5.13 -6.65 -1.82
C GLU A 32 5.28 -8.16 -1.60
N ASP A 33 5.45 -8.97 -2.67
CA ASP A 33 5.69 -10.41 -2.57
C ASP A 33 7.06 -10.71 -1.93
N SER A 34 8.09 -9.96 -2.31
CA SER A 34 9.41 -10.01 -1.67
C SER A 34 9.35 -9.68 -0.16
N ASN A 35 8.68 -8.58 0.19
CA ASN A 35 8.50 -8.18 1.58
C ASN A 35 7.65 -9.18 2.38
N SER A 36 6.66 -9.81 1.73
CA SER A 36 5.88 -10.91 2.30
C SER A 36 6.81 -12.08 2.64
N VAL A 37 7.66 -12.50 1.70
CA VAL A 37 8.63 -13.59 1.87
C VAL A 37 9.62 -13.30 3.01
N THR A 38 10.23 -12.11 3.07
CA THR A 38 11.12 -11.70 4.17
C THR A 38 10.39 -11.59 5.52
N ALA A 39 9.13 -11.17 5.52
CA ALA A 39 8.31 -11.13 6.74
C ALA A 39 7.92 -12.51 7.28
N HIS A 40 7.97 -13.55 6.44
CA HIS A 40 7.48 -14.90 6.77
C HIS A 40 8.55 -15.86 7.26
N MET A 41 9.84 -15.56 7.11
CA MET A 41 10.90 -16.52 7.41
C MET A 41 11.38 -16.59 8.86
N ASN A 42 10.75 -15.85 9.77
CA ASN A 42 11.16 -15.82 11.17
C ASN A 42 10.50 -16.93 12.03
N ILE A 43 10.48 -18.15 11.49
CA ILE A 43 9.52 -19.18 11.91
C ILE A 43 10.14 -20.49 12.43
N ASN A 44 11.44 -20.74 12.27
CA ASN A 44 12.06 -21.94 12.85
C ASN A 44 12.90 -21.59 14.09
N SER A 45 12.41 -22.04 15.25
CA SER A 45 12.98 -21.81 16.58
C SER A 45 14.29 -22.55 16.86
N THR A 46 14.79 -23.36 15.92
CA THR A 46 16.01 -24.16 16.09
C THR A 46 17.24 -23.52 15.46
N ASN A 47 17.08 -22.67 14.43
CA ASN A 47 18.14 -21.88 13.80
C ASN A 47 17.52 -20.61 13.21
N PRO A 48 17.51 -19.48 13.95
CA PRO A 48 16.87 -18.27 13.45
C PRO A 48 17.71 -17.68 12.30
N LEU A 49 17.04 -17.41 11.17
CA LEU A 49 17.61 -16.68 10.04
C LEU A 49 17.63 -15.19 10.38
N PHE A 50 18.74 -14.53 10.08
CA PHE A 50 18.95 -13.11 10.30
C PHE A 50 18.94 -12.38 8.97
N PRO A 51 18.01 -11.43 8.79
CA PRO A 51 17.99 -10.65 7.57
C PRO A 51 19.19 -9.70 7.55
N TYR A 52 19.94 -9.80 6.46
CA TYR A 52 21.03 -8.91 6.14
C TYR A 52 20.69 -8.15 4.85
N ARG A 53 20.79 -6.83 4.89
CA ARG A 53 20.62 -5.97 3.72
C ARG A 53 21.97 -5.51 3.22
N THR A 54 22.16 -5.61 1.90
CA THR A 54 23.25 -4.99 1.14
C THR A 54 22.75 -3.97 0.15
N ASP A 55 23.55 -2.93 -0.07
CA ASP A 55 23.36 -1.92 -1.11
C ASP A 55 24.56 -2.00 -2.06
N ILE A 56 24.32 -2.06 -3.37
CA ILE A 56 25.39 -1.92 -4.37
C ILE A 56 25.68 -0.44 -4.55
N LYS A 57 26.96 -0.07 -4.52
CA LYS A 57 27.39 1.31 -4.72
C LYS A 57 27.22 1.68 -6.19
N SER A 58 26.29 2.59 -6.49
CA SER A 58 26.08 3.16 -7.83
C SER A 58 25.92 2.06 -8.89
N ALA A 59 24.91 1.19 -8.74
CA ALA A 59 24.94 -0.06 -9.49
C ALA A 59 24.75 0.13 -11.00
N TYR A 60 23.93 1.10 -11.40
CA TYR A 60 23.73 1.40 -12.82
C TYR A 60 25.04 1.89 -13.45
N ASP A 61 25.74 2.80 -12.77
CA ASP A 61 26.97 3.45 -13.24
C ASP A 61 28.18 2.48 -13.27
N THR A 62 28.15 1.44 -12.44
CA THR A 62 29.24 0.44 -12.31
C THR A 62 29.03 -0.82 -13.14
N THR A 63 27.95 -0.88 -13.94
CA THR A 63 27.62 -2.07 -14.74
C THR A 63 28.53 -2.18 -15.97
N ASP A 64 29.27 -3.28 -16.09
CA ASP A 64 30.01 -3.62 -17.31
C ASP A 64 29.06 -4.20 -18.37
N ARG A 65 28.89 -3.44 -19.45
CA ARG A 65 28.03 -3.80 -20.59
C ARG A 65 28.50 -5.06 -21.31
N ASN A 66 29.80 -5.35 -21.32
CA ASN A 66 30.33 -6.55 -22.00
C ASN A 66 29.84 -7.84 -21.34
N ILE A 67 29.68 -7.82 -20.01
CA ILE A 67 29.12 -8.95 -19.25
C ILE A 67 27.66 -9.17 -19.66
N ILE A 68 26.88 -8.09 -19.79
CA ILE A 68 25.50 -8.16 -20.29
C ILE A 68 25.46 -8.75 -21.70
N TRP A 69 26.28 -8.24 -22.62
CA TRP A 69 26.32 -8.72 -24.01
C TRP A 69 26.63 -10.20 -24.09
N LYS A 70 27.60 -10.65 -23.30
CA LYS A 70 27.95 -12.06 -23.19
C LYS A 70 26.80 -12.89 -22.64
N SER A 71 26.16 -12.46 -21.54
CA SER A 71 25.02 -13.17 -20.96
C SER A 71 23.83 -13.27 -21.92
N LEU A 72 23.56 -12.22 -22.72
CA LEU A 72 22.51 -12.24 -23.74
C LEU A 72 22.86 -13.17 -24.91
N GLN A 73 24.15 -13.21 -25.30
CA GLN A 73 24.64 -14.14 -26.31
C GLN A 73 24.56 -15.60 -25.84
N ASP A 74 24.96 -15.88 -24.60
CA ASP A 74 24.87 -17.20 -23.97
C ASP A 74 23.42 -17.67 -23.82
N ALA A 75 22.48 -16.73 -23.71
CA ALA A 75 21.03 -16.99 -23.71
C ALA A 75 20.43 -17.24 -25.10
N ASN A 76 21.24 -17.33 -26.16
CA ASN A 76 20.83 -17.55 -27.55
C ASN A 76 19.82 -16.52 -28.08
N ILE A 77 20.00 -15.24 -27.72
CA ILE A 77 19.19 -14.15 -28.30
C ILE A 77 19.61 -13.91 -29.75
N ASP A 78 18.61 -13.64 -30.60
CA ASP A 78 18.80 -13.31 -32.01
C ASP A 78 19.87 -12.21 -32.21
N THR A 79 20.86 -12.51 -33.06
CA THR A 79 21.99 -11.59 -33.33
C THR A 79 21.53 -10.18 -33.74
N PRO A 80 20.52 -10.00 -34.62
CA PRO A 80 20.04 -8.65 -34.95
C PRO A 80 19.51 -7.86 -33.76
N LEU A 81 18.83 -8.54 -32.82
CA LEU A 81 18.31 -7.90 -31.61
C LEU A 81 19.46 -7.48 -30.69
N LEU A 82 20.43 -8.38 -30.47
CA LEU A 82 21.63 -8.07 -29.68
C LEU A 82 22.40 -6.88 -30.27
N THR A 83 22.62 -6.84 -31.58
CA THR A 83 23.28 -5.72 -32.27
C THR A 83 22.49 -4.41 -32.10
N THR A 84 21.17 -4.47 -32.19
CA THR A 84 20.31 -3.29 -31.97
C THR A 84 20.48 -2.74 -30.56
N ILE A 85 20.47 -3.62 -29.55
CA ILE A 85 20.67 -3.22 -28.15
C ILE A 85 22.08 -2.64 -27.96
N GLN A 86 23.12 -3.25 -28.54
CA GLN A 86 24.48 -2.73 -28.47
C GLN A 86 24.61 -1.33 -29.09
N LEU A 87 23.96 -1.08 -30.23
CA LEU A 87 23.96 0.23 -30.88
C LEU A 87 23.28 1.31 -30.03
N LEU A 88 22.23 0.95 -29.29
CA LEU A 88 21.54 1.87 -28.38
C LEU A 88 22.42 2.31 -27.20
N PHE A 89 23.39 1.50 -26.78
CA PHE A 89 24.16 1.76 -25.57
C PHE A 89 25.63 2.12 -25.83
N ASN A 90 26.32 1.59 -26.85
CA ASN A 90 27.79 1.69 -26.97
C ASN A 90 28.30 3.06 -27.45
N ASN A 91 27.53 3.81 -28.25
CA ASN A 91 27.98 5.08 -28.86
C ASN A 91 27.20 6.30 -28.32
N VAL A 92 27.01 6.35 -27.00
CA VAL A 92 26.23 7.40 -26.35
C VAL A 92 27.15 8.53 -25.91
N GLN A 93 26.84 9.76 -26.31
CA GLN A 93 27.53 10.97 -25.83
C GLN A 93 26.61 11.72 -24.87
N ILE A 94 27.14 12.08 -23.70
CA ILE A 94 26.42 12.77 -22.64
C ILE A 94 26.98 14.18 -22.49
N GLU A 95 26.08 15.15 -22.42
CA GLU A 95 26.38 16.55 -22.11
C GLU A 95 25.50 16.99 -20.93
N VAL A 96 26.04 17.87 -20.08
CA VAL A 96 25.34 18.36 -18.89
C VAL A 96 24.86 19.78 -19.13
N LEU A 97 23.55 20.01 -19.00
CA LEU A 97 22.94 21.34 -19.03
C LEU A 97 22.78 21.87 -17.59
N LEU A 98 23.57 22.88 -17.24
CA LEU A 98 23.48 23.55 -15.94
C LEU A 98 23.22 25.05 -16.15
N ASN A 99 22.13 25.57 -15.56
CA ASN A 99 21.75 26.99 -15.67
C ASN A 99 21.68 27.53 -17.12
N GLY A 100 21.23 26.71 -18.07
CA GLY A 100 21.15 27.11 -19.48
C GLY A 100 22.47 27.00 -20.26
N HIS A 101 23.56 26.56 -19.61
CA HIS A 101 24.85 26.33 -20.25
C HIS A 101 25.11 24.82 -20.40
N VAL A 102 25.43 24.40 -21.62
CA VAL A 102 25.80 23.02 -21.94
C VAL A 102 27.30 22.84 -21.73
N SER A 103 27.71 21.69 -21.18
CA SER A 103 29.13 21.33 -21.07
C SER A 103 29.81 21.39 -22.43
N THR A 104 30.97 22.05 -22.49
CA THR A 104 31.72 22.26 -23.75
C THR A 104 32.29 20.99 -24.37
N THR A 105 32.41 19.92 -23.59
CA THR A 105 32.96 18.64 -24.04
C THR A 105 32.00 17.52 -23.65
N PRO A 106 31.37 16.83 -24.63
CA PRO A 106 30.63 15.61 -24.36
C PRO A 106 31.56 14.52 -23.82
N PHE A 107 31.06 13.71 -22.90
CA PHE A 107 31.76 12.51 -22.44
C PHE A 107 31.00 11.25 -22.85
N THR A 108 31.72 10.15 -23.04
CA THR A 108 31.15 8.84 -23.38
C THR A 108 31.28 7.93 -22.17
N PRO A 109 30.17 7.44 -21.57
CA PRO A 109 30.25 6.51 -20.46
C PRO A 109 30.84 5.18 -20.94
N ILE A 110 31.88 4.70 -20.25
CA ILE A 110 32.57 3.44 -20.56
C ILE A 110 31.85 2.26 -19.90
N THR A 111 31.42 2.44 -18.65
CA THR A 111 30.57 1.54 -17.87
C THR A 111 29.32 2.32 -17.52
N GLU A 112 28.13 1.75 -17.74
CA GLU A 112 26.83 2.23 -17.26
C GLU A 112 25.69 1.55 -18.06
N VAL A 113 24.60 1.24 -17.38
CA VAL A 113 23.27 1.16 -18.01
C VAL A 113 22.55 2.50 -17.81
N LEU A 114 22.19 3.17 -18.91
CA LEU A 114 21.73 4.56 -18.90
C LEU A 114 20.54 4.78 -17.95
N GLN A 115 20.69 5.67 -16.97
CA GLN A 115 19.58 6.03 -16.09
C GLN A 115 18.45 6.72 -16.87
N GLY A 116 17.21 6.28 -16.65
CA GLY A 116 16.03 6.79 -17.37
C GLY A 116 15.70 6.07 -18.68
N SER A 117 16.56 5.17 -19.18
CA SER A 117 16.19 4.26 -20.27
C SER A 117 15.24 3.17 -19.76
N THR A 118 14.22 2.85 -20.56
CA THR A 118 13.24 1.79 -20.25
C THR A 118 13.85 0.39 -20.26
N LEU A 119 14.99 0.20 -20.95
CA LEU A 119 15.65 -1.11 -21.07
C LEU A 119 16.71 -1.34 -19.98
N SER A 120 17.23 -0.29 -19.35
CA SER A 120 18.28 -0.39 -18.34
C SER A 120 17.92 -1.30 -17.15
N PRO A 121 16.70 -1.27 -16.59
CA PRO A 121 16.33 -2.20 -15.51
C PRO A 121 16.40 -3.67 -15.92
N HIS A 122 16.02 -4.01 -17.16
CA HIS A 122 16.12 -5.38 -17.67
C HIS A 122 17.56 -5.81 -17.87
N LEU A 123 18.38 -4.96 -18.48
CA LEU A 123 19.80 -5.25 -18.70
C LEU A 123 20.55 -5.41 -17.37
N TYR A 124 20.24 -4.56 -16.39
CA TYR A 124 20.76 -4.69 -15.04
C TYR A 124 20.31 -6.00 -14.36
N SER A 125 19.06 -6.41 -14.56
CA SER A 125 18.56 -7.69 -14.03
C SER A 125 19.32 -8.87 -14.62
N VAL A 126 19.65 -8.84 -15.92
CA VAL A 126 20.48 -9.86 -16.57
C VAL A 126 21.90 -9.86 -15.99
N TYR A 127 22.49 -8.69 -15.78
CA TYR A 127 23.82 -8.51 -15.21
C TYR A 127 23.96 -9.15 -13.81
N ILE A 128 23.02 -8.88 -12.90
CA ILE A 128 23.11 -9.35 -11.51
C ILE A 128 22.62 -10.79 -11.32
N ASN A 129 21.97 -11.40 -12.32
CA ASN A 129 21.30 -12.69 -12.20
C ASN A 129 22.25 -13.84 -11.80
N SER A 130 23.53 -13.77 -12.15
CA SER A 130 24.53 -14.78 -11.76
C SER A 130 24.73 -14.85 -10.25
N LEU A 131 24.57 -13.74 -9.51
CA LEU A 131 24.70 -13.71 -8.04
C LEU A 131 23.73 -14.69 -7.39
N ALA A 132 22.51 -14.75 -7.92
CA ALA A 132 21.46 -15.65 -7.46
C ALA A 132 21.86 -17.11 -7.53
N GLN A 133 22.57 -17.48 -8.60
CA GLN A 133 23.01 -18.84 -8.83
C GLN A 133 24.17 -19.20 -7.92
N VAL A 134 25.21 -18.35 -7.84
CA VAL A 134 26.37 -18.60 -6.98
C VAL A 134 25.98 -18.72 -5.51
N LEU A 135 25.00 -17.94 -5.05
CA LEU A 135 24.48 -18.05 -3.68
C LEU A 135 23.70 -19.35 -3.44
N ARG A 136 22.97 -19.88 -4.44
CA ARG A 136 22.23 -21.14 -4.33
C ARG A 136 23.13 -22.36 -4.35
N ASP A 137 24.24 -22.30 -5.08
CA ASP A 137 25.18 -23.42 -5.26
C ASP A 137 26.03 -23.66 -3.99
N GLU A 138 25.90 -22.81 -2.97
CA GLU A 138 26.59 -22.97 -1.69
C GLU A 138 26.07 -24.21 -0.91
N PRO A 139 26.91 -25.15 -0.45
CA PRO A 139 26.46 -26.43 0.10
C PRO A 139 25.66 -26.35 1.43
N THR A 140 25.87 -25.32 2.25
CA THR A 140 25.09 -25.09 3.48
C THR A 140 23.73 -24.40 3.23
N SER A 141 23.38 -24.19 1.95
CA SER A 141 22.10 -23.66 1.44
C SER A 141 20.85 -24.42 1.85
N THR A 142 20.96 -25.68 2.28
CA THR A 142 19.80 -26.55 2.55
C THR A 142 18.82 -25.99 3.60
N ASN A 143 19.24 -25.00 4.41
CA ASN A 143 18.37 -24.24 5.31
C ASN A 143 18.47 -22.70 5.14
N SER A 144 19.26 -22.19 4.18
CA SER A 144 19.34 -20.76 3.85
C SER A 144 18.47 -20.49 2.64
N VAL A 145 17.45 -19.65 2.81
CA VAL A 145 16.62 -19.23 1.69
C VAL A 145 17.22 -17.99 1.07
N TYR A 146 17.85 -18.14 -0.10
CA TYR A 146 18.33 -17.02 -0.89
C TYR A 146 17.18 -16.40 -1.66
N SER A 147 16.60 -15.31 -1.14
CA SER A 147 15.83 -14.41 -2.00
C SER A 147 16.81 -13.46 -2.69
N THR A 148 17.44 -13.91 -3.78
CA THR A 148 17.84 -12.96 -4.81
C THR A 148 16.57 -12.55 -5.51
N ILE A 149 16.08 -11.38 -5.15
CA ILE A 149 14.75 -10.94 -5.57
C ILE A 149 14.84 -10.62 -7.06
N ARG A 150 14.22 -11.48 -7.86
CA ARG A 150 13.85 -11.27 -9.25
C ARG A 150 12.85 -10.11 -9.27
N MET A 151 13.19 -8.99 -9.88
CA MET A 151 12.25 -7.88 -10.08
C MET A 151 11.63 -7.99 -11.49
N PRO A 152 10.31 -8.09 -11.64
CA PRO A 152 9.65 -7.83 -12.91
C PRO A 152 9.63 -6.34 -13.21
N SER A 153 9.75 -6.05 -14.49
CA SER A 153 9.89 -4.74 -15.09
C SER A 153 8.58 -3.93 -15.09
N SER A 154 8.45 -2.92 -14.23
CA SER A 154 7.47 -1.85 -14.47
C SER A 154 7.64 -0.56 -13.64
N GLN A 155 8.70 -0.39 -12.84
CA GLN A 155 8.92 0.84 -12.07
C GLN A 155 10.35 1.38 -12.29
N PRO A 156 10.51 2.68 -12.61
CA PRO A 156 11.82 3.31 -12.81
C PRO A 156 12.56 3.65 -11.50
N ASP A 157 11.98 3.34 -10.33
CA ASP A 157 12.66 3.52 -9.05
C ASP A 157 13.72 2.42 -8.87
N GLN A 158 14.96 2.77 -9.24
CA GLN A 158 16.19 2.03 -9.00
C GLN A 158 16.26 1.58 -7.54
N ASN A 159 16.25 0.28 -7.29
CA ASN A 159 16.65 -0.26 -5.99
C ASN A 159 17.65 -1.37 -6.21
N ASP A 160 18.91 -1.05 -5.91
CA ASP A 160 20.07 -1.95 -6.00
C ASP A 160 20.26 -2.79 -4.73
N ASP A 161 19.21 -2.89 -3.91
CA ASP A 161 19.23 -3.55 -2.62
C ASP A 161 19.06 -5.07 -2.77
N VAL A 162 20.08 -5.83 -2.36
CA VAL A 162 20.00 -7.29 -2.23
C VAL A 162 19.81 -7.63 -0.75
N VAL A 163 18.79 -8.43 -0.44
CA VAL A 163 18.57 -8.98 0.90
C VAL A 163 18.99 -10.44 0.90
N ILE A 164 20.01 -10.75 1.68
CA ILE A 164 20.48 -12.13 1.87
C ILE A 164 20.00 -12.59 3.24
N LEU A 165 19.39 -13.77 3.29
CA LEU A 165 18.93 -14.39 4.54
C LEU A 165 19.90 -15.52 4.90
N GLY A 166 20.70 -15.30 5.94
CA GLY A 166 21.65 -16.28 6.47
C GLY A 166 21.34 -16.62 7.92
N ASN A 167 21.90 -17.72 8.43
CA ASN A 167 22.00 -18.02 9.86
C ASN A 167 23.37 -17.53 10.40
N ALA A 168 23.55 -17.54 11.73
CA ALA A 168 24.82 -17.06 12.32
C ALA A 168 26.08 -17.79 11.79
N CYS A 169 25.95 -19.05 11.41
CA CYS A 169 27.07 -19.88 10.98
C CYS A 169 27.47 -19.67 9.52
N ASN A 170 26.50 -19.36 8.63
CA ASN A 170 26.74 -19.24 7.19
C ASN A 170 26.79 -17.79 6.69
N THR A 171 26.33 -16.80 7.48
CA THR A 171 26.24 -15.41 7.02
C THR A 171 27.58 -14.87 6.53
N GLN A 172 28.71 -15.16 7.20
CA GLN A 172 30.02 -14.72 6.73
C GLN A 172 30.44 -15.41 5.42
N THR A 173 30.15 -16.71 5.27
CA THR A 173 30.42 -17.42 4.00
C THR A 173 29.65 -16.80 2.85
N LEU A 174 28.39 -16.43 3.07
CA LEU A 174 27.55 -15.77 2.06
C LEU A 174 28.05 -14.37 1.71
N LEU A 175 28.54 -13.62 2.69
CA LEU A 175 29.20 -12.34 2.48
C LEU A 175 30.45 -12.50 1.60
N ASN A 176 31.29 -13.50 1.90
CA ASN A 176 32.51 -13.76 1.15
C ASN A 176 32.20 -14.15 -0.30
N ILE A 177 31.16 -14.95 -0.53
CA ILE A 177 30.68 -15.29 -1.89
C ILE A 177 30.19 -14.04 -2.63
N ALA A 178 29.37 -13.21 -1.97
CA ALA A 178 28.87 -11.97 -2.57
C ALA A 178 30.01 -10.98 -2.87
N GLU A 179 31.02 -10.92 -2.01
CA GLU A 179 32.24 -10.11 -2.18
C GLU A 179 33.08 -10.61 -3.36
N GLN A 180 33.33 -11.91 -3.45
CA GLN A 180 34.06 -12.50 -4.58
C GLN A 180 33.32 -12.28 -5.90
N HIS A 181 31.99 -12.49 -5.90
CA HIS A 181 31.15 -12.24 -7.07
C HIS A 181 31.22 -10.77 -7.50
N SER A 182 31.11 -9.83 -6.55
CA SER A 182 31.21 -8.39 -6.86
C SER A 182 32.54 -8.02 -7.51
N THR A 183 33.64 -8.59 -7.01
CA THR A 183 34.98 -8.35 -7.55
C THR A 183 35.12 -8.95 -8.95
N SER A 184 34.49 -10.09 -9.23
CA SER A 184 34.54 -10.74 -10.54
C SER A 184 33.72 -10.01 -11.62
N LEU A 185 32.57 -9.41 -11.26
CA LEU A 185 31.74 -8.66 -12.22
C LEU A 185 32.13 -7.18 -12.32
N GLY A 186 32.89 -6.65 -11.36
CA GLY A 186 33.37 -5.27 -11.40
C GLY A 186 32.49 -4.25 -10.66
N TYR A 187 31.46 -4.70 -9.92
CA TYR A 187 30.68 -3.84 -9.03
C TYR A 187 31.17 -3.92 -7.58
N ARG A 188 30.75 -2.98 -6.72
CA ARG A 188 31.13 -2.98 -5.29
C ARG A 188 29.93 -2.80 -4.38
N TRP A 189 29.89 -3.56 -3.30
CA TRP A 189 28.94 -3.34 -2.21
C TRP A 189 29.29 -2.10 -1.39
N ASN A 190 28.33 -1.58 -0.64
CA ASN A 190 28.50 -0.46 0.29
C ASN A 190 28.35 -0.91 1.75
N PRO A 191 29.45 -1.27 2.45
CA PRO A 191 29.40 -1.75 3.84
C PRO A 191 28.70 -0.77 4.81
N HIS A 192 28.80 0.53 4.58
CA HIS A 192 28.19 1.56 5.45
C HIS A 192 26.68 1.66 5.31
N LYS A 193 26.12 1.29 4.15
CA LYS A 193 24.67 1.22 3.95
C LYS A 193 24.09 -0.18 4.21
N SER A 194 24.96 -1.19 4.23
CA SER A 194 24.60 -2.54 4.64
C SER A 194 24.26 -2.61 6.13
N ALA A 195 23.39 -3.52 6.52
CA ALA A 195 22.95 -3.63 7.90
C ALA A 195 22.52 -5.05 8.27
N ILE A 196 22.89 -5.50 9.48
CA ILE A 196 22.53 -6.82 10.02
C ILE A 196 21.60 -6.66 11.22
N ILE A 197 20.56 -7.49 11.30
CA ILE A 197 19.71 -7.61 12.48
C ILE A 197 20.04 -8.88 13.24
N LEU A 198 20.61 -8.73 14.44
CA LEU A 198 20.82 -9.84 15.37
C LEU A 198 19.69 -9.90 16.41
N PRO A 199 19.24 -11.10 16.85
CA PRO A 199 18.35 -11.25 17.98
C PRO A 199 19.03 -10.85 19.29
N PRO A 200 18.25 -10.46 20.30
CA PRO A 200 18.79 -10.05 21.60
C PRO A 200 19.72 -11.08 22.25
N HIS A 201 19.42 -12.39 22.14
CA HIS A 201 20.24 -13.44 22.74
C HIS A 201 21.64 -13.57 22.12
N LEU A 202 21.78 -13.27 20.81
CA LEU A 202 23.09 -13.23 20.16
C LEU A 202 23.82 -11.91 20.41
N GLN A 203 23.08 -10.81 20.58
CA GLN A 203 23.69 -9.53 20.98
C GLN A 203 24.32 -9.62 22.38
N SER A 204 23.78 -10.46 23.26
CA SER A 204 24.33 -10.73 24.59
C SER A 204 25.31 -11.91 24.64
N ALA A 205 25.60 -12.56 23.51
CA ALA A 205 26.53 -13.68 23.47
C ALA A 205 27.98 -13.21 23.60
N ASN A 206 28.83 -14.05 24.20
CA ASN A 206 30.26 -13.82 24.35
C ASN A 206 31.06 -14.91 23.61
N PRO A 207 31.77 -14.58 22.51
CA PRO A 207 31.80 -13.29 21.83
C PRO A 207 30.51 -13.01 21.04
N THR A 208 30.16 -11.73 20.88
CA THR A 208 29.04 -11.32 20.02
C THR A 208 29.44 -11.57 18.56
N PRO A 209 28.58 -12.21 17.74
CA PRO A 209 28.89 -12.45 16.35
C PRO A 209 29.07 -11.12 15.62
N SER A 210 30.16 -11.01 14.87
CA SER A 210 30.48 -9.86 14.03
C SER A 210 30.75 -10.33 12.61
N TYR A 211 30.41 -9.49 11.64
CA TYR A 211 30.51 -9.82 10.22
C TYR A 211 31.18 -8.69 9.46
N THR A 212 31.96 -9.06 8.46
CA THR A 212 32.75 -8.14 7.65
C THR A 212 32.43 -8.28 6.16
N LEU A 213 32.56 -7.18 5.43
CA LEU A 213 32.50 -7.12 3.98
C LEU A 213 33.62 -6.20 3.50
N TYR A 214 34.52 -6.70 2.64
CA TYR A 214 35.78 -6.03 2.29
C TYR A 214 36.61 -5.64 3.52
N ASP A 215 36.72 -6.55 4.50
CA ASP A 215 37.36 -6.32 5.80
C ASP A 215 36.77 -5.16 6.63
N GLN A 216 35.63 -4.60 6.22
CA GLN A 216 34.91 -3.58 6.96
C GLN A 216 33.78 -4.20 7.77
N GLN A 217 33.69 -3.84 9.05
CA GLN A 217 32.62 -4.33 9.92
C GLN A 217 31.27 -3.74 9.51
N ILE A 218 30.28 -4.60 9.31
CA ILE A 218 28.91 -4.18 9.01
C ILE A 218 28.21 -3.77 10.32
N PRO A 219 27.47 -2.64 10.35
CA PRO A 219 26.75 -2.22 11.54
C PRO A 219 25.60 -3.18 11.88
N THR A 220 25.55 -3.61 13.15
CA THR A 220 24.39 -4.30 13.73
C THR A 220 23.35 -3.28 14.14
N VAL A 221 22.13 -3.40 13.60
CA VAL A 221 21.01 -2.50 13.89
C VAL A 221 19.81 -3.26 14.46
N PRO A 222 19.00 -2.64 15.34
CA PRO A 222 17.80 -3.28 15.87
C PRO A 222 16.67 -3.38 14.83
N THR A 223 16.66 -2.43 13.88
CA THR A 223 15.67 -2.34 12.80
C THR A 223 16.32 -1.76 11.55
N PHE A 224 15.96 -2.25 10.36
CA PHE A 224 16.28 -1.58 9.09
C PHE A 224 15.00 -1.31 8.29
N LYS A 225 15.11 -0.38 7.34
CA LYS A 225 14.07 -0.10 6.36
C LYS A 225 14.44 -0.80 5.06
N TYR A 226 13.52 -1.53 4.43
CA TYR A 226 13.72 -2.15 3.11
C TYR A 226 12.45 -1.97 2.29
N LEU A 227 12.61 -1.44 1.06
CA LEU A 227 11.50 -1.06 0.18
C LEU A 227 10.38 -0.35 0.94
N GLY A 228 10.72 0.66 1.75
CA GLY A 228 9.72 1.41 2.52
C GLY A 228 9.20 0.75 3.80
N ILE A 229 9.48 -0.52 4.06
CA ILE A 229 8.97 -1.32 5.18
C ILE A 229 10.02 -1.50 6.26
N TYR A 230 9.62 -1.39 7.53
CA TYR A 230 10.53 -1.53 8.67
C TYR A 230 10.57 -2.99 9.15
N PHE A 231 11.76 -3.56 9.20
CA PHE A 231 12.01 -4.90 9.71
C PHE A 231 12.73 -4.84 11.06
N SER A 232 12.47 -5.83 11.89
CA SER A 232 13.09 -6.08 13.19
C SER A 232 13.50 -7.55 13.27
N TYR A 233 14.18 -7.94 14.35
CA TYR A 233 14.55 -9.34 14.57
C TYR A 233 13.34 -10.27 14.72
N ARG A 234 12.10 -9.75 14.81
CA ARG A 234 10.83 -10.51 14.86
C ARG A 234 10.04 -10.45 13.54
N GLY A 235 10.63 -9.90 12.46
CA GLY A 235 9.93 -9.61 11.21
C GLY A 235 9.46 -8.16 11.12
N ILE A 236 8.37 -7.90 10.40
CA ILE A 236 7.89 -6.53 10.15
C ILE A 236 7.53 -5.82 11.47
N ASN A 237 8.06 -4.61 11.67
CA ASN A 237 7.73 -3.73 12.78
C ASN A 237 6.46 -2.92 12.47
N ASN A 238 5.30 -3.49 12.83
CA ASN A 238 3.99 -2.88 12.60
C ASN A 238 3.89 -1.46 13.18
N LYS A 239 4.25 -1.27 14.46
CA LYS A 239 4.12 0.03 15.14
C LYS A 239 4.93 1.12 14.46
N GLN A 240 6.20 0.84 14.12
CA GLN A 240 7.07 1.80 13.45
C GLN A 240 6.55 2.12 12.05
N MET A 241 6.05 1.12 11.32
CA MET A 241 5.44 1.31 10.01
C MET A 241 4.22 2.23 10.06
N LEU A 242 3.28 1.97 10.98
CA LEU A 242 2.07 2.78 11.12
C LEU A 242 2.38 4.22 11.57
N LEU A 243 3.36 4.40 12.46
CA LEU A 243 3.81 5.73 12.88
C LEU A 243 4.44 6.52 11.72
N HIS A 244 5.26 5.84 10.91
CA HIS A 244 5.87 6.44 9.72
C HIS A 244 4.80 6.90 8.73
N ASN A 245 3.85 6.03 8.38
CA ASN A 245 2.75 6.35 7.47
C ASN A 245 1.88 7.49 7.98
N ALA A 246 1.52 7.48 9.27
CA ALA A 246 0.74 8.56 9.88
C ALA A 246 1.47 9.90 9.82
N THR A 247 2.78 9.90 10.08
CA THR A 247 3.61 11.12 10.06
C THR A 247 3.74 11.66 8.64
N LYS A 248 4.14 10.82 7.67
CA LYS A 248 4.22 11.20 6.25
C LYS A 248 2.87 11.67 5.70
N GLY A 249 1.80 10.96 6.01
CA GLY A 249 0.45 11.32 5.57
C GLY A 249 0.01 12.66 6.15
N SER A 250 0.34 12.94 7.41
CA SER A 250 0.06 14.23 8.04
C SER A 250 0.88 15.37 7.41
N GLN A 251 2.17 15.14 7.12
CA GLN A 251 3.02 16.11 6.43
C GLN A 251 2.50 16.43 5.03
N ALA A 252 2.13 15.40 4.25
CA ALA A 252 1.53 15.57 2.94
C ALA A 252 0.19 16.33 3.03
N MET A 253 -0.62 16.08 4.07
CA MET A 253 -1.85 16.83 4.30
C MET A 253 -1.57 18.30 4.62
N THR A 254 -0.52 18.63 5.36
CA THR A 254 -0.14 20.03 5.61
C THR A 254 0.15 20.77 4.31
N ILE A 255 0.81 20.13 3.35
CA ILE A 255 1.07 20.68 2.01
C ILE A 255 -0.25 20.86 1.25
N LEU A 256 -1.11 19.83 1.20
CA LEU A 256 -2.42 19.98 0.53
C LEU A 256 -3.28 21.07 1.18
N HIS A 257 -3.22 21.19 2.50
CA HIS A 257 -3.94 22.21 3.25
C HIS A 257 -3.47 23.63 2.87
N SER A 258 -2.16 23.85 2.71
CA SER A 258 -1.62 25.15 2.26
C SER A 258 -1.98 25.46 0.80
N LEU A 259 -2.10 24.44 -0.05
CA LEU A 259 -2.53 24.57 -1.44
C LEU A 259 -4.03 24.84 -1.63
N GLY A 260 -4.83 24.71 -0.56
CA GLY A 260 -6.26 25.03 -0.60
C GLY A 260 -7.19 23.89 -0.19
N ALA A 261 -6.70 22.70 0.17
CA ALA A 261 -7.52 21.61 0.73
C ALA A 261 -7.91 21.91 2.20
N ASN A 262 -8.50 23.07 2.41
CA ASN A 262 -8.93 23.64 3.68
C ASN A 262 -10.38 24.13 3.54
N ALA A 263 -10.96 24.79 4.56
CA ALA A 263 -12.37 25.11 4.44
C ALA A 263 -12.71 26.20 3.41
N THR A 264 -11.78 27.10 3.12
CA THR A 264 -12.01 28.31 2.32
C THR A 264 -11.42 28.21 0.91
N GLY A 265 -10.55 27.23 0.65
CA GLY A 265 -9.99 26.98 -0.67
C GLY A 265 -10.91 26.12 -1.53
N PHE A 266 -10.44 24.93 -1.89
CA PHE A 266 -11.16 24.02 -2.76
C PHE A 266 -12.52 23.61 -2.22
N ASP A 267 -13.39 23.21 -3.15
CA ASP A 267 -14.62 22.53 -2.80
C ASP A 267 -14.34 21.31 -1.92
N LYS A 268 -15.27 21.01 -1.02
CA LYS A 268 -15.08 19.97 -0.01
C LYS A 268 -15.02 18.59 -0.63
N GLN A 269 -15.84 18.32 -1.64
CA GLN A 269 -15.80 17.05 -2.36
C GLN A 269 -14.44 16.87 -3.04
N LEU A 270 -13.93 17.92 -3.70
CA LEU A 270 -12.60 17.90 -4.32
C LEU A 270 -11.50 17.69 -3.28
N SER A 271 -11.58 18.34 -2.13
CA SER A 271 -10.62 18.17 -1.03
C SER A 271 -10.58 16.71 -0.53
N PHE A 272 -11.72 16.05 -0.40
CA PHE A 272 -11.77 14.63 -0.04
C PHE A 272 -11.34 13.70 -1.18
N GLN A 273 -11.47 14.11 -2.44
CA GLN A 273 -10.86 13.40 -3.57
C GLN A 273 -9.33 13.49 -3.48
N PHE A 274 -8.75 14.66 -3.20
CA PHE A 274 -7.31 14.80 -2.96
C PHE A 274 -6.83 13.94 -1.80
N TYR A 275 -7.58 13.87 -0.70
CA TYR A 275 -7.28 12.90 0.35
C TYR A 275 -7.23 11.46 -0.18
N LYS A 276 -8.25 11.01 -0.93
CA LYS A 276 -8.34 9.65 -1.47
C LYS A 276 -7.23 9.33 -2.48
N CYS A 277 -6.74 10.33 -3.21
CA CYS A 277 -5.73 10.21 -4.25
C CYS A 277 -4.28 10.33 -3.73
N PHE A 278 -4.00 11.26 -2.81
CA PHE A 278 -2.64 11.57 -2.41
C PHE A 278 -2.30 11.12 -0.98
N ILE A 279 -3.23 11.24 -0.04
CA ILE A 279 -2.96 10.95 1.38
C ILE A 279 -3.25 9.50 1.73
N ARG A 280 -4.39 8.99 1.26
CA ARG A 280 -4.81 7.62 1.57
C ARG A 280 -3.79 6.56 1.10
N PRO A 281 -3.18 6.64 -0.10
CA PRO A 281 -2.14 5.69 -0.48
C PRO A 281 -0.93 5.69 0.47
N ILE A 282 -0.54 6.85 1.01
CA ILE A 282 0.54 6.96 2.01
C ILE A 282 0.15 6.24 3.31
N LEU A 283 -1.10 6.42 3.76
CA LEU A 283 -1.59 5.74 4.96
C LEU A 283 -1.73 4.23 4.76
N GLU A 284 -2.12 3.80 3.56
CA GLU A 284 -2.40 2.41 3.20
C GLU A 284 -1.16 1.59 2.83
N TYR A 285 -0.02 2.25 2.58
CA TYR A 285 1.21 1.57 2.18
C TYR A 285 1.63 0.49 3.20
N ALA A 286 1.97 -0.70 2.69
CA ALA A 286 2.26 -1.92 3.44
C ALA A 286 1.11 -2.55 4.25
N LEU A 287 -0.05 -1.89 4.45
CA LEU A 287 -1.18 -2.47 5.19
C LEU A 287 -1.62 -3.89 4.75
N PRO A 288 -1.62 -4.25 3.44
CA PRO A 288 -2.04 -5.58 3.01
C PRO A 288 -1.23 -6.73 3.64
N ILE A 289 0.00 -6.47 4.07
CA ILE A 289 0.92 -7.48 4.63
C ILE A 289 1.17 -7.32 6.14
N LEU A 290 0.62 -6.30 6.81
CA LEU A 290 0.82 -6.10 8.25
C LEU A 290 -0.19 -6.92 9.09
N THR A 291 0.16 -7.21 10.34
CA THR A 291 -0.80 -7.72 11.35
C THR A 291 -0.76 -6.90 12.64
N PRO A 292 -1.06 -5.59 12.58
CA PRO A 292 -1.09 -4.73 13.75
C PRO A 292 -2.17 -5.17 14.74
N THR A 293 -1.97 -4.80 16.00
CA THR A 293 -3.02 -4.86 17.02
C THR A 293 -4.05 -3.74 16.81
N ASN A 294 -5.24 -3.90 17.38
CA ASN A 294 -6.28 -2.87 17.34
C ASN A 294 -5.82 -1.52 17.93
N ASN A 295 -4.90 -1.55 18.90
CA ASN A 295 -4.35 -0.33 19.49
C ASN A 295 -3.35 0.37 18.57
N GLU A 296 -2.55 -0.39 17.82
CA GLU A 296 -1.63 0.18 16.83
C GLU A 296 -2.40 0.79 15.65
N LEU A 297 -3.48 0.15 15.19
CA LEU A 297 -4.33 0.70 14.11
C LEU A 297 -4.96 2.05 14.45
N LYS A 298 -5.20 2.34 15.73
CA LYS A 298 -5.69 3.67 16.17
C LYS A 298 -4.75 4.81 15.77
N ILE A 299 -3.47 4.54 15.52
CA ILE A 299 -2.50 5.53 15.02
C ILE A 299 -2.97 6.07 13.66
N LEU A 300 -3.33 5.17 12.74
CA LEU A 300 -3.84 5.56 11.42
C LEU A 300 -5.24 6.14 11.48
N GLU A 301 -6.12 5.62 12.35
CA GLU A 301 -7.45 6.22 12.56
C GLU A 301 -7.34 7.66 13.02
N LYS A 302 -6.46 7.95 13.97
CA LYS A 302 -6.21 9.31 14.46
C LYS A 302 -5.67 10.22 13.35
N ALA A 303 -4.77 9.71 12.50
CA ALA A 303 -4.25 10.45 11.36
C ALA A 303 -5.38 10.79 10.36
N GLN A 304 -6.19 9.80 9.96
CA GLN A 304 -7.35 10.02 9.08
C GLN A 304 -8.34 11.02 9.69
N ASP A 305 -8.66 10.86 10.97
CA ASP A 305 -9.58 11.74 11.72
C ASP A 305 -9.10 13.19 11.73
N ASN A 306 -7.81 13.42 11.93
CA ASN A 306 -7.21 14.75 11.89
C ASN A 306 -7.31 15.36 10.49
N VAL A 307 -7.02 14.59 9.44
CA VAL A 307 -7.17 15.05 8.04
C VAL A 307 -8.62 15.45 7.76
N CYS A 308 -9.58 14.64 8.19
CA CYS A 308 -11.02 14.91 8.02
C CYS A 308 -11.43 16.24 8.70
N ARG A 309 -10.95 16.47 9.92
CA ARG A 309 -11.23 17.72 10.65
C ARG A 309 -10.58 18.93 10.00
N LEU A 310 -9.35 18.80 9.49
CA LEU A 310 -8.65 19.87 8.79
C LEU A 310 -9.41 20.33 7.53
N ILE A 311 -9.84 19.39 6.69
CA ILE A 311 -10.60 19.70 5.46
C ILE A 311 -11.92 20.43 5.79
N MET A 312 -12.60 20.00 6.85
CA MET A 312 -13.93 20.49 7.23
C MET A 312 -13.91 21.69 8.20
N ARG A 313 -12.73 22.14 8.68
CA ARG A 313 -12.60 23.02 9.86
C ARG A 313 -13.43 22.53 11.05
N GLY A 314 -13.46 21.21 11.26
CA GLY A 314 -14.12 20.58 12.39
C GLY A 314 -13.42 20.96 13.70
N HIS A 315 -14.20 21.16 14.76
CA HIS A 315 -13.65 21.30 16.11
C HIS A 315 -13.00 19.98 16.57
N LYS A 316 -12.10 20.02 17.56
CA LYS A 316 -11.44 18.82 18.11
C LYS A 316 -12.43 17.75 18.60
N SER A 317 -13.63 18.14 19.01
CA SER A 317 -14.71 17.24 19.44
C SER A 317 -15.71 16.88 18.34
N SER A 318 -15.53 17.39 17.10
CA SER A 318 -16.42 17.04 15.99
C SER A 318 -16.34 15.55 15.68
N SER A 319 -17.50 14.95 15.43
CA SER A 319 -17.62 13.54 15.07
C SER A 319 -16.98 13.29 13.70
N THR A 320 -15.86 12.58 13.70
CA THR A 320 -15.15 12.17 12.48
C THR A 320 -15.90 11.08 11.74
N GLN A 321 -16.68 10.27 12.44
CA GLN A 321 -17.54 9.27 11.83
C GLN A 321 -18.62 9.89 10.94
N VAL A 322 -19.24 11.01 11.36
CA VAL A 322 -20.20 11.74 10.50
C VAL A 322 -19.50 12.34 9.27
N ILE A 323 -18.27 12.85 9.43
CA ILE A 323 -17.48 13.38 8.30
C ILE A 323 -17.13 12.27 7.30
N LYS A 324 -16.70 11.11 7.81
CA LYS A 324 -16.44 9.90 7.00
C LYS A 324 -17.69 9.45 6.26
N HIS A 325 -18.83 9.43 6.95
CA HIS A 325 -20.12 9.08 6.37
C HIS A 325 -20.55 10.03 5.23
N MET A 326 -20.46 11.35 5.43
CA MET A 326 -20.83 12.32 4.38
C MET A 326 -19.98 12.17 3.10
N ASN A 327 -18.77 11.65 3.23
CA ASN A 327 -17.79 11.57 2.14
C ASN A 327 -17.57 10.15 1.60
N ASN A 328 -18.40 9.18 2.02
CA ASN A 328 -18.24 7.77 1.69
C ASN A 328 -16.80 7.29 1.93
N MET A 329 -16.33 7.46 3.18
CA MET A 329 -15.01 7.03 3.63
C MET A 329 -15.17 5.92 4.67
N ALA A 330 -14.46 4.82 4.47
CA ALA A 330 -14.34 3.77 5.47
C ALA A 330 -13.26 4.12 6.50
N ASN A 331 -13.33 3.50 7.68
CA ASN A 331 -12.25 3.59 8.67
C ASN A 331 -10.98 2.89 8.13
N MET A 332 -9.81 3.27 8.64
CA MET A 332 -8.56 2.64 8.26
C MET A 332 -8.52 1.15 8.60
N SER A 333 -9.19 0.72 9.67
CA SER A 333 -9.40 -0.70 9.99
C SER A 333 -10.12 -1.45 8.86
N ASP A 334 -11.19 -0.87 8.34
CA ASP A 334 -12.04 -1.50 7.33
C ASP A 334 -11.29 -1.51 5.99
N ARG A 335 -10.55 -0.44 5.70
CA ARG A 335 -9.64 -0.36 4.55
C ARG A 335 -8.56 -1.44 4.61
N MET A 336 -7.96 -1.69 5.78
CA MET A 336 -6.99 -2.77 5.95
C MET A 336 -7.60 -4.14 5.63
N VAL A 337 -8.81 -4.44 6.11
CA VAL A 337 -9.49 -5.71 5.78
C VAL A 337 -9.69 -5.87 4.26
N VAL A 338 -10.14 -4.81 3.59
CA VAL A 338 -10.31 -4.81 2.12
C VAL A 338 -8.98 -5.01 1.40
N LEU A 339 -7.92 -4.31 1.83
CA LEU A 339 -6.59 -4.39 1.23
C LEU A 339 -5.96 -5.78 1.41
N CYS A 340 -6.02 -6.33 2.63
CA CYS A 340 -5.58 -7.68 2.91
C CYS A 340 -6.35 -8.72 2.09
N ALA A 341 -7.67 -8.56 1.92
CA ALA A 341 -8.47 -9.49 1.11
C ALA A 341 -8.03 -9.48 -0.35
N LYS A 342 -7.84 -8.28 -0.93
CA LYS A 342 -7.31 -8.13 -2.29
C LYS A 342 -5.93 -8.77 -2.46
N ASN A 343 -5.05 -8.58 -1.48
CA ASN A 343 -3.73 -9.20 -1.53
C ASN A 343 -3.79 -10.72 -1.39
N LEU A 344 -4.63 -11.27 -0.50
CA LEU A 344 -4.80 -12.71 -0.38
C LEU A 344 -5.32 -13.36 -1.66
N VAL A 345 -6.28 -12.72 -2.35
CA VAL A 345 -6.76 -13.18 -3.67
C VAL A 345 -5.63 -13.15 -4.69
N ARG A 346 -4.87 -12.05 -4.75
CA ARG A 346 -3.70 -11.91 -5.64
C ARG A 346 -2.69 -13.03 -5.41
N VAL A 347 -2.32 -13.27 -4.15
CA VAL A 347 -1.34 -14.28 -3.75
C VAL A 347 -1.77 -15.69 -4.14
N GLN A 348 -3.06 -16.03 -4.06
CA GLN A 348 -3.55 -17.34 -4.55
C GLN A 348 -3.51 -17.46 -6.08
N GLN A 349 -3.64 -16.36 -6.81
CA GLN A 349 -3.70 -16.34 -8.27
C GLN A 349 -2.33 -16.07 -8.92
N LEU A 350 -1.25 -16.04 -8.14
CA LEU A 350 0.11 -15.90 -8.67
C LEU A 350 0.51 -17.13 -9.50
N PRO A 351 1.28 -16.95 -10.58
CA PRO A 351 1.82 -18.05 -11.37
C PRO A 351 2.55 -19.11 -10.52
N ALA A 352 2.60 -20.35 -11.00
CA ALA A 352 3.23 -21.46 -10.27
C ALA A 352 4.75 -21.28 -10.10
N ASP A 353 5.38 -20.56 -11.02
CA ASP A 353 6.80 -20.19 -11.04
C ASP A 353 7.10 -18.91 -10.24
N ALA A 354 6.07 -18.21 -9.73
CA ALA A 354 6.27 -17.07 -8.87
C ALA A 354 6.95 -17.51 -7.57
N LEU A 355 7.96 -16.76 -7.16
CA LEU A 355 8.77 -17.06 -5.99
C LEU A 355 7.91 -17.27 -4.72
N LEU A 356 6.93 -16.39 -4.49
CA LEU A 356 6.01 -16.54 -3.36
C LEU A 356 5.21 -17.84 -3.44
N THR A 357 4.73 -18.25 -4.62
CA THR A 357 3.97 -19.50 -4.80
C THR A 357 4.80 -20.73 -4.44
N LEU A 358 6.07 -20.76 -4.85
CA LEU A 358 7.02 -21.82 -4.49
C LEU A 358 7.21 -21.90 -2.96
N PHE A 359 7.31 -20.74 -2.30
CA PHE A 359 7.44 -20.69 -0.85
C PHE A 359 6.14 -20.97 -0.11
N LEU A 360 4.97 -20.64 -0.67
CA LEU A 360 3.69 -20.85 0.01
C LEU A 360 3.47 -22.32 0.38
N GLN A 361 3.85 -23.25 -0.50
CA GLN A 361 3.75 -24.68 -0.19
C GLN A 361 4.59 -25.08 1.04
N GLN A 362 5.78 -24.48 1.19
CA GLN A 362 6.68 -24.71 2.32
C GLN A 362 6.27 -23.92 3.58
N LEU A 363 5.69 -22.73 3.42
CA LEU A 363 5.35 -21.82 4.52
C LEU A 363 4.00 -22.15 5.15
N ILE A 364 3.01 -22.60 4.36
CA ILE A 364 1.65 -22.88 4.85
C ILE A 364 1.67 -24.04 5.85
N THR A 365 2.57 -25.01 5.72
CA THR A 365 2.70 -26.13 6.67
C THR A 365 3.12 -25.69 8.08
N SER A 366 3.73 -24.50 8.21
CA SER A 366 4.10 -23.95 9.51
C SER A 366 2.94 -23.27 10.23
N ARG A 367 2.78 -23.60 11.52
CA ARG A 367 1.74 -23.03 12.41
C ARG A 367 1.87 -21.53 12.62
N THR A 368 3.05 -20.95 12.41
CA THR A 368 3.33 -19.52 12.66
C THR A 368 3.24 -18.66 11.40
N CYS A 369 2.86 -19.25 10.25
CA CYS A 369 2.75 -18.57 8.96
C CYS A 369 1.87 -17.33 9.03
N HIS A 370 2.42 -16.19 8.65
CA HIS A 370 1.74 -14.90 8.70
C HIS A 370 0.59 -14.81 7.70
N ILE A 371 0.70 -15.43 6.53
CA ILE A 371 -0.40 -15.49 5.54
C ILE A 371 -1.58 -16.24 6.13
N ARG A 372 -1.34 -17.34 6.84
CA ARG A 372 -2.39 -18.06 7.58
C ARG A 372 -3.04 -17.18 8.66
N LYS A 373 -2.27 -16.35 9.36
CA LYS A 373 -2.81 -15.36 10.32
C LYS A 373 -3.67 -14.30 9.60
N LEU A 374 -3.28 -13.85 8.41
CA LEU A 374 -4.06 -12.91 7.61
C LEU A 374 -5.36 -13.55 7.11
N GLN A 375 -5.30 -14.76 6.56
CA GLN A 375 -6.46 -15.53 6.10
C GLN A 375 -7.48 -15.77 7.22
N THR A 376 -7.02 -16.13 8.42
CA THR A 376 -7.90 -16.39 9.57
C THR A 376 -8.54 -15.12 10.12
N ARG A 377 -7.81 -13.99 10.14
CA ARG A 377 -8.33 -12.72 10.64
C ARG A 377 -9.24 -11.98 9.66
N ASN A 378 -9.09 -12.20 8.36
CA ASN A 378 -9.83 -11.47 7.34
C ASN A 378 -11.24 -12.05 7.16
N SER A 379 -12.28 -11.23 7.40
CA SER A 379 -13.68 -11.66 7.24
C SER A 379 -14.08 -11.88 5.79
N ILE A 380 -13.68 -10.98 4.89
CA ILE A 380 -13.99 -11.06 3.45
C ILE A 380 -13.40 -12.35 2.86
N TRP A 381 -12.14 -12.65 3.20
CA TRP A 381 -11.48 -13.88 2.76
C TRP A 381 -12.23 -15.14 3.20
N ARG A 382 -12.70 -15.19 4.45
CA ARG A 382 -13.44 -16.34 4.97
C ARG A 382 -14.78 -16.55 4.25
N GLN A 383 -15.47 -15.46 3.90
CA GLN A 383 -16.70 -15.52 3.11
C GLN A 383 -16.45 -15.97 1.67
N LEU A 384 -15.34 -15.54 1.05
CA LEU A 384 -14.99 -15.95 -0.31
C LEU A 384 -14.64 -17.44 -0.41
N VAL A 385 -14.14 -18.03 0.68
CA VAL A 385 -13.65 -19.42 0.68
C VAL A 385 -14.63 -20.40 1.33
N SER A 386 -15.67 -19.94 2.03
CA SER A 386 -16.62 -20.82 2.74
C SER A 386 -17.38 -21.77 1.82
N ASP A 387 -17.68 -21.32 0.60
CA ASP A 387 -18.56 -22.03 -0.34
C ASP A 387 -17.77 -22.93 -1.30
N LEU A 388 -16.43 -22.92 -1.20
CA LEU A 388 -15.56 -23.76 -2.01
C LEU A 388 -15.47 -25.18 -1.42
N PRO A 389 -15.69 -26.24 -2.23
CA PRO A 389 -15.61 -27.61 -1.76
C PRO A 389 -14.21 -27.91 -1.23
N THR A 390 -14.10 -28.16 0.07
CA THR A 390 -12.83 -28.29 0.81
C THR A 390 -12.15 -29.65 0.60
N THR A 391 -12.57 -30.44 -0.38
CA THR A 391 -12.08 -31.79 -0.65
C THR A 391 -10.85 -31.78 -1.56
N ARG A 392 -9.68 -31.80 -0.91
CA ARG A 392 -8.37 -32.35 -1.35
C ARG A 392 -8.03 -32.26 -2.85
N ALA A 393 -7.43 -31.14 -3.24
CA ALA A 393 -6.29 -31.07 -4.17
C ALA A 393 -5.64 -29.67 -4.03
N PRO A 394 -4.33 -29.50 -4.28
CA PRO A 394 -3.68 -28.19 -4.32
C PRO A 394 -4.05 -27.46 -5.62
N ARG A 395 -5.35 -27.25 -5.84
CA ARG A 395 -5.81 -26.44 -6.97
C ARG A 395 -5.84 -25.00 -6.50
N GLN A 396 -5.09 -24.19 -7.23
CA GLN A 396 -5.09 -22.76 -7.17
C GLN A 396 -6.53 -22.24 -7.06
N ILE A 397 -6.86 -21.58 -5.94
CA ILE A 397 -8.22 -21.08 -5.73
C ILE A 397 -8.41 -19.86 -6.64
N TYR A 398 -9.19 -20.04 -7.71
CA TYR A 398 -9.60 -18.92 -8.55
C TYR A 398 -10.81 -18.22 -7.90
N ILE A 399 -10.71 -16.91 -7.75
CA ILE A 399 -11.74 -16.05 -7.18
C ILE A 399 -12.03 -14.99 -8.23
N ASP A 400 -13.27 -14.94 -8.70
CA ASP A 400 -13.62 -13.97 -9.71
C ASP A 400 -13.60 -12.53 -9.16
N LYS A 401 -13.25 -11.58 -10.02
CA LYS A 401 -13.18 -10.16 -9.66
C LYS A 401 -14.55 -9.61 -9.27
N THR A 402 -15.64 -10.14 -9.84
CA THR A 402 -16.99 -9.69 -9.52
C THR A 402 -17.40 -10.15 -8.12
N ASP A 403 -17.13 -11.39 -7.75
CA ASP A 403 -17.38 -11.95 -6.42
C ASP A 403 -16.60 -11.20 -5.34
N LEU A 404 -15.31 -10.95 -5.57
CA LEU A 404 -14.49 -10.14 -4.66
C LEU A 404 -15.08 -8.74 -4.47
N LYS A 405 -15.54 -8.11 -5.55
CA LYS A 405 -16.16 -6.77 -5.49
C LYS A 405 -17.48 -6.80 -4.72
N LEU A 406 -18.30 -7.83 -4.92
CA LEU A 406 -19.57 -8.03 -4.22
C LEU A 406 -19.34 -8.20 -2.72
N GLN A 407 -18.42 -9.08 -2.32
CA GLN A 407 -18.09 -9.31 -0.91
C GLN A 407 -17.46 -8.07 -0.25
N ILE A 408 -16.60 -7.31 -0.95
CA ILE A 408 -16.08 -6.03 -0.43
C ILE A 408 -17.22 -5.04 -0.19
N ASN A 409 -18.15 -4.89 -1.14
CA ASN A 409 -19.25 -3.95 -1.02
C ASN A 409 -20.21 -4.34 0.11
N GLN A 410 -20.53 -5.62 0.24
CA GLN A 410 -21.34 -6.16 1.35
C GLN A 410 -20.64 -5.91 2.68
N PHE A 411 -19.36 -6.26 2.82
CA PHE A 411 -18.59 -5.99 4.04
C PHE A 411 -18.59 -4.51 4.42
N LEU A 412 -18.34 -3.61 3.47
CA LEU A 412 -18.34 -2.17 3.73
C LEU A 412 -19.73 -1.66 4.13
N LEU A 413 -20.79 -2.20 3.52
CA LEU A 413 -22.17 -1.90 3.88
C LEU A 413 -22.52 -2.42 5.29
N ASP A 414 -22.06 -3.60 5.66
CA ASP A 414 -22.27 -4.16 7.00
C ASP A 414 -21.51 -3.35 8.06
N GLN A 415 -20.26 -2.94 7.79
CA GLN A 415 -19.51 -2.05 8.69
C GLN A 415 -20.19 -0.69 8.81
N TRP A 416 -20.75 -0.20 7.71
CA TRP A 416 -21.56 1.01 7.69
C TRP A 416 -22.79 0.87 8.60
N HIS A 417 -23.59 -0.18 8.46
CA HIS A 417 -24.75 -0.43 9.32
C HIS A 417 -24.37 -0.65 10.80
N SER A 418 -23.28 -1.36 11.06
CA SER A 418 -22.75 -1.58 12.41
C SER A 418 -22.34 -0.26 13.08
N THR A 419 -21.68 0.64 12.34
CA THR A 419 -21.36 1.98 12.84
C THR A 419 -22.60 2.87 12.97
N GLN A 420 -23.60 2.74 12.07
CA GLN A 420 -24.88 3.46 12.16
C GLN A 420 -25.63 3.17 13.47
N SER A 421 -25.61 1.94 13.99
CA SER A 421 -26.28 1.61 15.27
C SER A 421 -25.80 2.44 16.47
N LYS A 422 -24.58 3.00 16.39
CA LYS A 422 -23.99 3.88 17.41
C LYS A 422 -24.34 5.37 17.20
N PHE A 423 -24.89 5.73 16.04
CA PHE A 423 -25.25 7.09 15.65
C PHE A 423 -26.72 7.13 15.26
N VAL A 424 -27.58 7.50 16.21
CA VAL A 424 -29.04 7.40 16.08
C VAL A 424 -29.63 8.16 14.87
N TYR A 425 -28.92 9.08 14.21
CA TYR A 425 -29.53 10.04 13.27
C TYR A 425 -28.96 10.16 11.85
N ALA A 426 -27.76 9.67 11.53
CA ALA A 426 -27.23 9.80 10.17
C ALA A 426 -27.54 8.60 9.26
N GLY A 427 -27.84 7.44 9.86
CA GLY A 427 -27.93 6.16 9.15
C GLY A 427 -29.26 5.85 8.47
N HIS A 428 -30.37 6.41 8.96
CA HIS A 428 -31.71 6.09 8.46
C HIS A 428 -32.04 6.69 7.08
N CYS A 429 -31.16 7.52 6.51
CA CYS A 429 -31.41 8.26 5.27
C CYS A 429 -30.67 7.70 4.03
N ARG A 430 -29.95 6.58 4.12
CA ARG A 430 -29.28 5.98 2.96
C ARG A 430 -29.31 4.46 2.95
N THR A 431 -29.93 3.91 1.91
CA THR A 431 -29.93 2.49 1.55
C THR A 431 -28.71 2.08 0.72
N THR A 432 -27.89 3.04 0.28
CA THR A 432 -26.71 2.80 -0.58
C THR A 432 -25.48 3.59 -0.11
N LEU A 433 -24.28 3.01 -0.33
CA LEU A 433 -23.00 3.68 -0.09
C LEU A 433 -22.82 4.83 -1.11
N GLY A 434 -22.74 6.07 -0.64
CA GLY A 434 -22.67 7.24 -1.51
C GLY A 434 -22.28 8.52 -0.80
N ILE A 435 -21.76 9.48 -1.59
CA ILE A 435 -21.43 10.82 -1.09
C ILE A 435 -22.73 11.56 -0.74
N ASP A 436 -22.68 12.39 0.29
CA ASP A 436 -23.82 13.20 0.68
C ASP A 436 -24.22 14.21 -0.38
N PRO A 437 -25.52 14.33 -0.74
CA PRO A 437 -26.01 15.42 -1.57
C PRO A 437 -25.54 16.79 -1.11
N ILE A 438 -25.40 17.02 0.21
CA ILE A 438 -24.89 18.29 0.73
C ILE A 438 -23.49 18.63 0.20
N MET A 439 -22.68 17.62 -0.18
CA MET A 439 -21.34 17.83 -0.71
C MET A 439 -21.34 18.27 -2.18
N TYR A 440 -22.39 18.00 -2.96
CA TYR A 440 -22.41 18.27 -4.42
C TYR A 440 -23.60 19.10 -4.91
N LEU A 441 -24.65 19.28 -4.12
CA LEU A 441 -25.80 20.09 -4.49
C LEU A 441 -25.37 21.56 -4.72
N PRO A 442 -25.87 22.23 -5.78
CA PRO A 442 -25.57 23.62 -6.05
C PRO A 442 -26.19 24.49 -4.94
N MET A 443 -25.34 25.21 -4.21
CA MET A 443 -25.69 26.15 -3.16
C MET A 443 -24.49 27.04 -2.86
N THR A 444 -24.71 28.18 -2.20
CA THR A 444 -23.62 29.07 -1.81
C THR A 444 -22.71 28.42 -0.78
N VAL A 445 -21.46 28.89 -0.68
CA VAL A 445 -20.48 28.39 0.31
C VAL A 445 -21.00 28.56 1.74
N HIS A 446 -21.73 29.64 2.01
CA HIS A 446 -22.31 29.92 3.33
C HIS A 446 -23.40 28.92 3.72
N GLU A 447 -24.27 28.56 2.77
CA GLU A 447 -25.36 27.60 2.97
C GLU A 447 -24.83 26.19 3.18
N ARG A 448 -23.88 25.79 2.33
CA ARG A 448 -23.19 24.50 2.48
C ARG A 448 -22.52 24.39 3.84
N SER A 449 -21.83 25.46 4.26
CA SER A 449 -21.20 25.53 5.59
C SER A 449 -22.22 25.40 6.73
N ARG A 450 -23.42 25.99 6.60
CA ARG A 450 -24.49 25.86 7.60
C ARG A 450 -25.04 24.44 7.67
N LEU A 451 -25.36 23.82 6.53
CA LEU A 451 -25.84 22.44 6.48
C LEU A 451 -24.81 21.45 7.01
N ILE A 452 -23.54 21.64 6.66
CA ILE A 452 -22.43 20.84 7.17
C ILE A 452 -22.30 20.99 8.68
N ARG A 453 -22.32 22.22 9.21
CA ARG A 453 -22.24 22.46 10.67
C ARG A 453 -23.44 21.89 11.40
N TRP A 454 -24.64 22.01 10.82
CA TRP A 454 -25.86 21.38 11.32
C TRP A 454 -25.69 19.86 11.39
N ARG A 455 -25.29 19.22 10.29
CA ARG A 455 -25.04 17.77 10.29
C ARG A 455 -23.94 17.32 11.26
N MET A 456 -22.88 18.11 11.44
CA MET A 456 -21.75 17.76 12.31
C MET A 456 -21.96 18.05 13.80
N GLY A 457 -22.75 19.07 14.15
CA GLY A 457 -22.84 19.59 15.53
C GLY A 457 -24.25 19.71 16.09
N TRP A 458 -25.28 19.59 15.26
CA TRP A 458 -26.68 19.79 15.64
C TRP A 458 -27.48 18.50 15.70
N LEU A 459 -26.97 17.43 15.08
CA LEU A 459 -27.37 16.06 15.36
C LEU A 459 -26.24 15.40 16.17
N PRO A 460 -26.19 15.64 17.49
CA PRO A 460 -25.12 15.10 18.31
C PRO A 460 -25.12 13.57 18.23
N GLY A 461 -23.94 12.95 18.30
CA GLY A 461 -23.81 11.49 18.37
C GLY A 461 -24.47 10.88 19.62
N LYS A 462 -24.88 11.71 20.58
CA LYS A 462 -25.73 11.38 21.74
C LYS A 462 -26.89 12.39 21.80
N PRO A 463 -28.16 11.96 21.85
CA PRO A 463 -29.30 12.89 21.84
C PRO A 463 -29.25 13.85 23.04
N GLN A 464 -29.48 15.15 22.80
CA GLN A 464 -29.66 16.18 23.84
C GLN A 464 -31.13 16.62 23.89
N ALA A 465 -31.62 17.16 25.02
CA ALA A 465 -32.97 17.71 25.09
C ALA A 465 -33.19 18.85 24.08
N CYS A 466 -34.35 18.87 23.43
CA CYS A 466 -34.68 19.87 22.43
C CYS A 466 -34.92 21.25 23.07
N ARG A 467 -34.17 22.25 22.61
CA ARG A 467 -34.27 23.64 23.09
C ARG A 467 -35.51 24.39 22.58
N ASN A 468 -36.19 23.87 21.55
CA ASN A 468 -37.34 24.54 20.93
C ASN A 468 -38.65 24.18 21.64
N CYS A 469 -38.85 22.91 22.02
CA CYS A 469 -40.07 22.48 22.69
C CYS A 469 -40.00 22.53 24.22
N ASN A 470 -38.83 22.82 24.81
CA ASN A 470 -38.58 22.91 26.27
C ASN A 470 -39.13 21.74 27.11
N GLN A 471 -39.31 20.56 26.51
CA GLN A 471 -39.80 19.36 27.20
C GLN A 471 -38.61 18.47 27.59
N ILE A 472 -38.47 18.22 28.89
CA ILE A 472 -37.34 17.50 29.51
C ILE A 472 -37.13 16.09 28.93
N ASN A 473 -38.19 15.44 28.45
CA ASN A 473 -38.14 14.08 27.90
C ASN A 473 -38.01 14.00 26.38
N ASN A 474 -38.12 15.13 25.66
CA ASN A 474 -38.02 15.14 24.21
C ASN A 474 -36.57 15.40 23.78
N LEU A 475 -35.87 14.30 23.57
CA LEU A 475 -34.55 14.31 22.95
C LEU A 475 -34.67 14.85 21.51
N THR A 476 -33.64 15.57 21.07
CA THR A 476 -33.52 16.18 19.73
C THR A 476 -33.30 15.07 18.70
N THR A 477 -34.36 14.29 18.46
CA THR A 477 -34.39 13.19 17.50
C THR A 477 -34.78 13.72 16.12
N GLN A 478 -34.43 13.03 15.03
CA GLN A 478 -34.84 13.47 13.68
C GLN A 478 -36.37 13.62 13.57
N LEU A 479 -37.15 12.66 14.08
CA LEU A 479 -38.61 12.74 14.11
C LEU A 479 -39.06 13.97 14.91
N HIS A 480 -38.47 14.18 16.08
CA HIS A 480 -38.79 15.34 16.90
C HIS A 480 -38.41 16.66 16.20
N VAL A 481 -37.29 16.75 15.49
CA VAL A 481 -36.91 17.96 14.74
C VAL A 481 -37.83 18.17 13.55
N ILE A 482 -38.19 17.11 12.82
CA ILE A 482 -39.15 17.21 11.70
C ILE A 482 -40.52 17.68 12.18
N ILE A 483 -40.99 17.18 13.32
CA ILE A 483 -42.28 17.57 13.91
C ILE A 483 -42.18 18.96 14.55
N CYS A 484 -41.18 19.18 15.41
CA CYS A 484 -41.02 20.42 16.19
C CYS A 484 -40.67 21.64 15.32
N PHE A 485 -40.05 21.43 14.16
CA PHE A 485 -39.80 22.49 13.17
C PHE A 485 -40.68 22.37 11.92
N GLN A 486 -41.67 21.46 11.91
CA GLN A 486 -42.59 21.23 10.78
C GLN A 486 -41.85 21.14 9.42
N ILE A 487 -40.75 20.38 9.36
CA ILE A 487 -39.86 20.35 8.19
C ILE A 487 -40.58 19.76 6.96
N CYS A 488 -41.46 18.77 7.14
CA CYS A 488 -42.20 18.17 6.03
C CYS A 488 -43.21 19.12 5.36
N GLU A 489 -43.77 20.08 6.10
CA GLU A 489 -44.70 21.08 5.55
C GLU A 489 -43.94 22.25 4.88
N ASN A 490 -42.70 22.50 5.28
CA ASN A 490 -41.88 23.62 4.79
C ASN A 490 -40.92 23.26 3.64
N LEU A 491 -40.86 21.99 3.20
CA LEU A 491 -40.00 21.56 2.09
C LEU A 491 -40.54 21.95 0.71
N ASP A 492 -41.80 22.37 0.61
CA ASP A 492 -42.39 23.03 -0.58
C ASP A 492 -42.08 24.54 -0.62
N MET A 493 -41.45 25.10 0.42
CA MET A 493 -41.05 26.50 0.49
C MET A 493 -39.53 26.67 0.35
N ASP A 494 -39.17 27.82 -0.21
CA ASP A 494 -37.82 28.29 -0.52
C ASP A 494 -36.75 27.75 0.44
N ILE A 495 -35.79 26.97 -0.09
CA ILE A 495 -34.70 26.35 0.66
C ILE A 495 -33.94 27.39 1.49
N HIS A 496 -33.92 28.65 1.04
CA HIS A 496 -33.32 29.77 1.76
C HIS A 496 -34.04 30.10 3.07
N ALA A 497 -35.37 29.96 3.13
CA ALA A 497 -36.16 30.17 4.35
C ALA A 497 -35.87 29.08 5.40
N PHE A 498 -35.84 27.81 5.01
CA PHE A 498 -35.43 26.70 5.88
C PHE A 498 -33.98 26.86 6.34
N LEU A 499 -33.06 27.20 5.42
CA LEU A 499 -31.69 27.46 5.80
C LEU A 499 -31.64 28.59 6.82
N ASN A 500 -32.38 29.69 6.64
CA ASN A 500 -32.44 30.81 7.56
C ASN A 500 -32.99 30.48 8.95
N SER A 501 -33.84 29.45 9.11
CA SER A 501 -34.27 28.94 10.41
C SER A 501 -33.20 28.10 11.13
N LEU A 502 -32.21 27.58 10.40
CA LEU A 502 -31.05 26.92 11.02
C LEU A 502 -30.19 27.95 11.77
N PRO A 503 -29.89 27.75 13.06
CA PRO A 503 -29.19 28.79 13.80
C PRO A 503 -27.75 29.01 13.34
N LYS A 504 -27.32 30.27 13.47
CA LYS A 504 -26.12 30.80 12.79
C LYS A 504 -24.80 30.44 13.47
N SER A 505 -24.84 30.01 14.74
CA SER A 505 -23.67 29.69 15.58
C SER A 505 -23.76 28.29 16.16
N PRO A 506 -22.66 27.52 16.24
CA PRO A 506 -22.67 26.21 16.90
C PRO A 506 -23.15 26.32 18.36
N PRO A 507 -23.82 25.31 18.92
CA PRO A 507 -24.16 25.32 20.34
C PRO A 507 -22.86 25.43 21.14
N ARG A 508 -22.67 26.56 21.85
CA ARG A 508 -21.64 26.65 22.88
C ARG A 508 -21.96 25.57 23.91
N SER A 509 -20.95 24.77 24.30
CA SER A 509 -21.05 23.92 25.47
C SER A 509 -21.59 24.79 26.60
N LEU A 510 -22.73 24.41 27.18
CA LEU A 510 -23.41 25.20 28.20
C LEU A 510 -22.43 25.58 29.30
N ASP A 511 -22.10 26.87 29.38
CA ASP A 511 -21.86 27.50 30.68
C ASP A 511 -23.21 27.48 31.39
N SER A 512 -23.25 26.78 32.51
CA SER A 512 -24.43 26.47 33.30
C SER A 512 -24.99 27.66 34.11
N SER A 513 -24.93 28.89 33.60
CA SER A 513 -25.29 30.05 34.43
C SER A 513 -25.83 31.31 33.73
N ALA A 514 -26.12 31.30 32.43
CA ALA A 514 -26.67 32.49 31.76
C ALA A 514 -28.00 32.22 31.05
N ALA A 515 -29.04 31.97 31.85
CA ALA A 515 -30.43 32.06 31.41
C ALA A 515 -31.12 33.23 32.13
N ILE A 516 -30.82 34.46 31.71
CA ILE A 516 -31.64 35.64 32.00
C ILE A 516 -31.64 36.51 30.74
N SER A 517 -32.85 36.93 30.35
CA SER A 517 -33.20 37.82 29.22
C SER A 517 -32.94 37.22 27.84
N ILE A 518 -33.92 37.10 26.94
CA ILE A 518 -34.82 38.17 26.47
C ILE A 518 -36.20 37.60 26.18
N SER A 519 -37.20 38.21 26.80
CA SER A 519 -38.62 38.14 26.49
C SER A 519 -38.98 39.14 25.40
N SER A 520 -39.67 38.67 24.34
CA SER A 520 -40.85 39.27 23.70
C SER A 520 -41.08 38.59 22.36
#